data_AF-A0A8J6YZH3-F1
#
_entry.id   AF-A0A8J6YZH3-F1
#
_cell.length_a   1.000
_cell.length_b   1.000
_cell.length_c   1.000
_cell.angle_alpha   90.00
_cell.angle_beta   90.00
_cell.angle_gamma   90.00
#
_symmetry.space_group_name_H-M   'P 1'
#
loop_
_entity.id
_entity.type
_entity.pdbx_description
1 polymer ?
#
loop_
_entity_poly.entity_id
_entity_poly.type
_entity_poly.pdbx_seq_one_letter_code
_entity_poly.pdbx_strand_id
1 'polypeptide(L)'
;MWSKNSTYSFSVRATDTNGHPIDLSLRSIKWKADDAIGSIDERGVLTAKGEAGDGYVTATVDGVDGSAHVRVVDEVYTLSLTDSGEVVVDSGKTKQFQIVATTKDGEPIIISNQVAEWSVSGEIGTIDKNGLFTANAKSGTGEVTATLGANKVSIKVIVGLKEKVMDNFEHNDIARYKPISGYVGGHGEISSEQAKSGTYSFKISYDYDELDKRYNGRSISALLLKTKTERHLSNYTTNSSENLAWVYGDGQTPWLRPRLAVMAR
;
A
#
# COMPACT_ATOMS: atom_id res chain seq x y z
N MET A 1 -11.98 17.06 13.18
CA MET A 1 -13.32 17.11 12.56
C MET A 1 -13.80 15.70 12.30
N TRP A 2 -15.08 15.39 12.47
CA TRP A 2 -15.64 14.04 12.34
C TRP A 2 -16.82 14.03 11.37
N SER A 3 -16.98 12.98 10.56
CA SER A 3 -18.18 12.80 9.74
C SER A 3 -19.28 12.03 10.48
N LYS A 4 -20.53 12.19 10.03
CA LYS A 4 -21.74 11.50 10.55
C LYS A 4 -21.51 10.01 10.86
N ASN A 5 -21.90 9.56 12.06
CA ASN A 5 -21.77 8.17 12.54
C ASN A 5 -20.33 7.64 12.62
N SER A 6 -19.32 8.48 12.42
CA SER A 6 -17.93 8.09 12.70
C SER A 6 -17.73 7.92 14.20
N THR A 7 -16.89 6.95 14.54
CA THR A 7 -16.45 6.72 15.91
C THR A 7 -15.02 7.17 16.10
N TYR A 8 -14.68 7.64 17.30
CA TYR A 8 -13.32 8.01 17.67
C TYR A 8 -13.07 7.75 19.16
N SER A 9 -11.95 7.09 19.45
CA SER A 9 -11.53 6.79 20.83
C SER A 9 -10.63 7.91 21.35
N PHE A 10 -11.10 8.61 22.38
CA PHE A 10 -10.28 9.57 23.11
C PHE A 10 -9.36 8.85 24.10
N SER A 11 -8.21 9.46 24.39
CA SER A 11 -7.29 9.00 25.43
C SER A 11 -7.05 10.11 26.44
N VAL A 12 -6.84 9.74 27.70
CA VAL A 12 -6.60 10.68 28.80
C VAL A 12 -5.15 10.55 29.26
N ARG A 13 -4.52 11.69 29.54
CA ARG A 13 -3.26 11.78 30.26
C ARG A 13 -3.45 12.80 31.37
N ALA A 14 -2.91 12.50 32.54
CA ALA A 14 -2.98 13.38 33.71
C ALA A 14 -1.57 13.55 34.30
N THR A 15 -1.32 14.70 34.90
CA THR A 15 -0.10 14.97 35.66
C THR A 15 -0.43 15.50 37.05
N ASP A 16 0.48 15.33 38.01
CA ASP A 16 0.42 16.03 39.28
C ASP A 16 0.73 17.53 39.12
N THR A 17 0.70 18.28 40.22
CA THR A 17 1.02 19.72 40.24
C THR A 17 2.46 20.04 39.86
N ASN A 18 3.35 19.05 39.84
CA ASN A 18 4.75 19.18 39.44
C ASN A 18 5.00 18.70 37.99
N GLY A 19 3.95 18.27 37.28
CA GLY A 19 4.04 17.79 35.90
C GLY A 19 4.43 16.31 35.76
N HIS A 20 4.48 15.53 36.84
CA HIS A 20 4.74 14.09 36.73
C HIS A 20 3.49 13.34 36.27
N PRO A 21 3.60 12.37 35.34
CA PRO A 21 2.47 11.60 34.87
C PRO A 21 1.84 10.78 35.99
N ILE A 22 0.51 10.76 36.02
CA ILE A 22 -0.28 9.94 36.94
C ILE A 22 -0.71 8.66 36.19
N ASP A 23 -0.53 7.51 36.83
CA ASP A 23 -1.11 6.25 36.33
C ASP A 23 -2.63 6.25 36.52
N LEU A 24 -3.35 6.12 35.41
CA LEU A 24 -4.80 6.13 35.35
C LEU A 24 -5.42 4.73 35.35
N SER A 25 -4.61 3.66 35.40
CA SER A 25 -5.09 2.26 35.32
C SER A 25 -6.09 1.87 36.42
N LEU A 26 -6.04 2.55 37.56
CA LEU A 26 -6.91 2.33 38.72
C LEU A 26 -7.93 3.47 38.95
N ARG A 27 -8.01 4.44 38.03
CA ARG A 27 -8.90 5.60 38.16
C ARG A 27 -10.13 5.44 37.29
N SER A 28 -11.28 5.87 37.82
CA SER A 28 -12.51 5.96 37.02
C SER A 28 -12.49 7.27 36.24
N ILE A 29 -12.62 7.17 34.92
CA ILE A 29 -12.77 8.32 34.04
C ILE A 29 -14.27 8.52 33.77
N LYS A 30 -14.80 9.71 34.05
CA LYS A 30 -16.17 10.06 33.67
C LYS A 30 -16.13 10.82 32.36
N TRP A 31 -16.88 10.34 31.37
CA TRP A 31 -16.94 10.94 30.05
C TRP A 31 -18.25 11.70 29.85
N LYS A 32 -18.16 12.83 29.16
CA LYS A 32 -19.30 13.61 28.68
C LYS A 32 -18.99 14.19 27.31
N ALA A 33 -19.99 14.21 26.44
CA ALA A 33 -19.95 14.91 25.17
C ALA A 33 -21.09 15.93 25.12
N ASP A 34 -20.89 17.05 24.44
CA ASP A 34 -21.98 17.96 24.13
C ASP A 34 -22.97 17.32 23.15
N ASP A 35 -24.27 17.53 23.35
CA ASP A 35 -25.33 16.92 22.52
C ASP A 35 -25.19 17.26 21.03
N ALA A 36 -24.58 18.40 20.71
CA ALA A 36 -24.34 18.86 19.34
C ALA A 36 -23.35 17.97 18.57
N ILE A 37 -22.44 17.27 19.26
CA ILE A 37 -21.39 16.46 18.61
C ILE A 37 -21.68 14.95 18.66
N GLY A 38 -22.61 14.50 19.52
CA GLY A 38 -23.01 13.09 19.61
C GLY A 38 -22.98 12.55 21.03
N SER A 39 -22.76 11.24 21.16
CA SER A 39 -22.70 10.54 22.44
C SER A 39 -21.35 9.88 22.64
N ILE A 40 -20.88 9.84 23.89
CA ILE A 40 -19.62 9.18 24.27
C ILE A 40 -19.91 8.08 25.29
N ASP A 41 -19.28 6.91 25.09
CA ASP A 41 -19.42 5.79 26.02
C ASP A 41 -18.44 5.89 27.21
N GLU A 42 -18.59 4.98 28.18
CA GLU A 42 -17.74 4.90 29.37
C GLU A 42 -16.26 4.58 29.05
N ARG A 43 -15.97 4.09 27.84
CA ARG A 43 -14.61 3.78 27.36
C ARG A 43 -13.98 4.97 26.62
N GLY A 44 -14.68 6.09 26.51
CA GLY A 44 -14.19 7.27 25.80
C GLY A 44 -14.35 7.18 24.27
N VAL A 45 -15.23 6.32 23.79
CA VAL A 45 -15.55 6.21 22.35
C VAL A 45 -16.71 7.15 22.02
N LEU A 46 -16.40 8.24 21.33
CA LEU A 46 -17.39 9.16 20.79
C LEU A 46 -18.01 8.55 19.53
N THR A 47 -19.34 8.60 19.42
CA THR A 47 -20.10 8.36 18.20
C THR A 47 -20.70 9.68 17.75
N ALA A 48 -20.22 10.20 16.61
CA ALA A 48 -20.64 11.50 16.10
C ALA A 48 -22.12 11.50 15.71
N LYS A 49 -22.85 12.54 16.11
CA LYS A 49 -24.24 12.75 15.66
C LYS A 49 -24.28 12.94 14.14
N GLY A 50 -25.41 12.64 13.51
CA GLY A 50 -25.55 12.72 12.06
C GLY A 50 -25.82 14.11 11.47
N GLU A 51 -25.59 15.17 12.24
CA GLU A 51 -25.80 16.57 11.86
C GLU A 51 -24.49 17.33 12.12
N ALA A 52 -24.21 18.37 11.32
CA ALA A 52 -23.08 19.25 11.59
C ALA A 52 -23.24 19.90 12.96
N GLY A 53 -22.15 19.98 13.71
CA GLY A 53 -22.18 20.44 15.10
C GLY A 53 -20.78 20.73 15.62
N ASP A 54 -20.69 21.54 16.66
CA ASP A 54 -19.43 21.97 17.26
C ASP A 54 -19.62 21.93 18.79
N GLY A 55 -18.64 21.42 19.51
CA GLY A 55 -18.76 21.17 20.94
C GLY A 55 -17.51 20.52 21.53
N TYR A 56 -17.62 20.00 22.75
CA TYR A 56 -16.50 19.43 23.49
C TYR A 56 -16.79 18.01 23.98
N VAL A 57 -15.75 17.19 23.96
CA VAL A 57 -15.66 15.99 24.79
C VAL A 57 -14.90 16.35 26.06
N THR A 58 -15.45 16.03 27.21
CA THR A 58 -14.85 16.26 28.53
C THR A 58 -14.62 14.93 29.24
N ALA A 59 -13.41 14.74 29.74
CA ALA A 59 -13.03 13.66 30.63
C ALA A 59 -12.75 14.23 32.03
N THR A 60 -13.43 13.68 33.04
CA THR A 60 -13.23 14.04 34.44
C THR A 60 -12.54 12.89 35.17
N VAL A 61 -11.40 13.18 35.80
CA VAL A 61 -10.66 12.24 36.67
C VAL A 61 -10.47 12.91 38.03
N ASP A 62 -10.93 12.26 39.10
CA ASP A 62 -10.81 12.76 40.49
C ASP A 62 -11.28 14.22 40.67
N GLY A 63 -12.28 14.64 39.88
CA GLY A 63 -12.86 16.00 39.92
C GLY A 63 -12.11 17.05 39.09
N VAL A 64 -11.07 16.66 38.35
CA VAL A 64 -10.35 17.52 37.41
C VAL A 64 -10.79 17.20 35.98
N ASP A 65 -11.11 18.26 35.23
CA ASP A 65 -11.59 18.16 33.86
C ASP A 65 -10.46 18.39 32.85
N GLY A 66 -10.46 17.58 31.79
CA GLY A 66 -9.76 17.85 30.54
C GLY A 66 -10.74 17.78 29.38
N SER A 67 -10.67 18.73 28.46
CA SER A 67 -11.60 18.82 27.34
C SER A 67 -10.89 18.87 25.99
N ALA A 68 -11.50 18.27 24.98
CA ALA A 68 -11.08 18.31 23.59
C ALA A 68 -12.20 18.93 22.74
N HIS A 69 -11.84 19.89 21.90
CA HIS A 69 -12.77 20.51 20.96
C HIS A 69 -13.08 19.56 19.80
N VAL A 70 -14.36 19.45 19.46
CA VAL A 70 -14.89 18.53 18.45
C VAL A 70 -15.80 19.28 17.49
N ARG A 71 -15.54 19.11 16.19
CA ARG A 71 -16.41 19.62 15.12
C ARG A 71 -16.87 18.47 14.23
N VAL A 72 -18.18 18.25 14.17
CA VAL A 72 -18.86 17.31 13.29
C VAL A 72 -19.26 18.02 12.00
N VAL A 73 -19.00 17.39 10.86
CA VAL A 73 -19.35 17.90 9.52
C VAL A 73 -20.30 16.93 8.82
N ASP A 74 -21.22 17.48 8.03
CA ASP A 74 -22.21 16.76 7.23
C ASP A 74 -21.73 16.47 5.80
N GLU A 75 -20.83 17.30 5.28
CA GLU A 75 -20.21 17.13 3.97
C GLU A 75 -18.68 17.05 4.05
N VAL A 76 -18.08 16.33 3.09
CA VAL A 76 -16.64 16.30 2.86
C VAL A 76 -16.32 16.95 1.53
N TYR A 77 -15.18 17.64 1.43
CA TYR A 77 -14.76 18.27 0.18
C TYR A 77 -13.99 17.31 -0.72
N THR A 78 -13.11 16.50 -0.12
CA THR A 78 -12.46 15.39 -0.82
C THR A 78 -12.75 14.07 -0.12
N LEU A 79 -12.82 13.01 -0.91
CA LEU A 79 -12.82 11.62 -0.45
C LEU A 79 -11.74 10.88 -1.22
N SER A 80 -10.89 10.14 -0.52
CA SER A 80 -9.81 9.36 -1.12
C SER A 80 -9.62 8.04 -0.39
N LEU A 81 -9.00 7.07 -1.05
CA LEU A 81 -8.51 5.86 -0.43
C LEU A 81 -7.06 6.07 0.03
N THR A 82 -6.65 5.40 1.10
CA THR A 82 -5.24 5.39 1.53
C THR A 82 -4.34 4.65 0.54
N ASP A 83 -4.88 3.64 -0.13
CA ASP A 83 -4.22 2.95 -1.23
C ASP A 83 -4.29 3.80 -2.52
N SER A 84 -3.28 3.69 -3.37
CA SER A 84 -3.20 4.40 -4.64
C SER A 84 -2.74 3.47 -5.76
N GLY A 85 -3.04 3.82 -7.01
CA GLY A 85 -2.70 2.99 -8.16
C GLY A 85 -3.57 1.75 -8.27
N GLU A 86 -2.94 0.61 -8.55
CA GLU A 86 -3.59 -0.71 -8.65
C GLU A 86 -3.24 -1.55 -7.44
N VAL A 87 -4.21 -2.29 -6.90
CA VAL A 87 -4.00 -3.19 -5.77
C VAL A 87 -4.12 -4.63 -6.22
N VAL A 88 -3.09 -5.44 -5.93
CA VAL A 88 -3.10 -6.88 -6.18
C VAL A 88 -3.47 -7.62 -4.89
N VAL A 89 -4.41 -8.55 -4.99
CA VAL A 89 -4.85 -9.40 -3.86
C VAL A 89 -4.83 -10.85 -4.32
N ASP A 90 -4.19 -11.72 -3.55
CA ASP A 90 -4.21 -13.16 -3.81
C ASP A 90 -5.63 -13.73 -3.71
N SER A 91 -5.93 -14.75 -4.52
CA SER A 91 -7.23 -15.42 -4.49
C SER A 91 -7.56 -15.95 -3.08
N GLY A 92 -8.79 -15.68 -2.63
CA GLY A 92 -9.27 -16.07 -1.29
C GLY A 92 -8.65 -15.28 -0.13
N LYS A 93 -7.81 -14.26 -0.39
CA LYS A 93 -7.27 -13.38 0.66
C LYS A 93 -8.12 -12.12 0.82
N THR A 94 -7.88 -11.44 1.94
CA THR A 94 -8.56 -10.21 2.29
C THR A 94 -7.63 -9.01 2.19
N LYS A 95 -8.19 -7.84 1.86
CA LYS A 95 -7.50 -6.55 1.88
C LYS A 95 -8.38 -5.53 2.58
N GLN A 96 -7.82 -4.84 3.57
CA GLN A 96 -8.49 -3.71 4.21
C GLN A 96 -8.26 -2.45 3.38
N PHE A 97 -9.34 -1.80 2.95
CA PHE A 97 -9.31 -0.45 2.40
C PHE A 97 -9.68 0.56 3.48
N GLN A 98 -9.14 1.77 3.41
CA GLN A 98 -9.46 2.87 4.33
C GLN A 98 -9.75 4.13 3.53
N ILE A 99 -10.80 4.85 3.90
CA ILE A 99 -11.09 6.17 3.35
C ILE A 99 -10.46 7.27 4.21
N VAL A 100 -10.06 8.34 3.55
CA VAL A 100 -9.68 9.61 4.16
C VAL A 100 -10.46 10.73 3.49
N ALA A 101 -10.72 11.79 4.23
CA ALA A 101 -11.46 12.93 3.75
C ALA A 101 -10.85 14.24 4.24
N THR A 102 -11.05 15.31 3.48
CA THR A 102 -10.62 16.66 3.88
C THR A 102 -11.74 17.68 3.73
N THR A 103 -11.62 18.79 4.46
CA THR A 103 -12.40 20.00 4.20
C THR A 103 -11.91 20.71 2.94
N LYS A 104 -12.61 21.77 2.56
CA LYS A 104 -12.25 22.65 1.44
C LYS A 104 -10.88 23.29 1.60
N ASP A 105 -10.49 23.56 2.85
CA ASP A 105 -9.19 24.16 3.19
C ASP A 105 -8.07 23.11 3.31
N GLY A 106 -8.37 21.83 3.02
CA GLY A 106 -7.41 20.73 3.03
C GLY A 106 -7.17 20.12 4.41
N GLU A 107 -7.94 20.50 5.44
CA GLU A 107 -7.80 19.95 6.77
C GLU A 107 -8.35 18.52 6.86
N PRO A 108 -7.65 17.57 7.52
CA PRO A 108 -8.09 16.19 7.59
C PRO A 108 -9.33 16.02 8.48
N ILE A 109 -10.21 15.13 8.04
CA ILE A 109 -11.42 14.72 8.76
C ILE A 109 -11.23 13.27 9.24
N ILE A 110 -11.46 13.05 10.53
CA ILE A 110 -11.54 11.71 11.12
C ILE A 110 -12.84 11.09 10.62
N ILE A 111 -12.71 10.00 9.88
CA ILE A 111 -13.83 9.35 9.21
C ILE A 111 -13.74 7.84 9.42
N SER A 112 -14.88 7.21 9.73
CA SER A 112 -15.00 5.75 9.79
C SER A 112 -15.45 5.18 8.45
N ASN A 113 -14.89 4.05 8.02
CA ASN A 113 -15.31 3.39 6.77
C ASN A 113 -16.82 3.10 6.69
N GLN A 114 -17.46 2.85 7.83
CA GLN A 114 -18.89 2.51 7.92
C GLN A 114 -19.84 3.59 7.45
N VAL A 115 -19.35 4.82 7.31
CA VAL A 115 -20.17 5.96 6.85
C VAL A 115 -20.27 6.00 5.32
N ALA A 116 -19.38 5.29 4.62
CA ALA A 116 -19.41 5.18 3.18
C ALA A 116 -20.18 3.93 2.74
N GLU A 117 -20.83 4.05 1.60
CA GLU A 117 -21.39 2.91 0.87
C GLU A 117 -20.29 2.27 0.04
N TRP A 118 -20.02 0.99 0.29
CA TRP A 118 -19.00 0.22 -0.40
C TRP A 118 -19.58 -0.69 -1.48
N SER A 119 -18.89 -0.80 -2.61
CA SER A 119 -19.27 -1.72 -3.69
C SER A 119 -18.05 -2.29 -4.42
N VAL A 120 -18.26 -3.43 -5.08
CA VAL A 120 -17.26 -4.12 -5.92
C VAL A 120 -17.85 -4.35 -7.30
N SER A 121 -17.08 -4.09 -8.35
CA SER A 121 -17.40 -4.44 -9.74
C SER A 121 -16.45 -5.52 -10.27
N GLY A 122 -16.79 -6.16 -11.40
CA GLY A 122 -15.92 -7.13 -12.08
C GLY A 122 -15.91 -8.55 -11.50
N GLU A 123 -16.87 -8.88 -10.62
CA GLU A 123 -17.02 -10.22 -10.02
C GLU A 123 -15.74 -10.75 -9.35
N ILE A 124 -14.91 -9.88 -8.77
CA ILE A 124 -13.62 -10.24 -8.16
C ILE A 124 -13.70 -10.60 -6.67
N GLY A 125 -14.84 -10.35 -6.02
CA GLY A 125 -14.99 -10.55 -4.58
C GLY A 125 -16.15 -9.76 -4.00
N THR A 126 -16.15 -9.63 -2.67
CA THR A 126 -17.13 -8.86 -1.91
C THR A 126 -16.41 -7.89 -0.97
N ILE A 127 -17.08 -6.81 -0.58
CA ILE A 127 -16.57 -5.87 0.43
C ILE A 127 -17.63 -5.64 1.48
N ASP A 128 -17.23 -5.58 2.75
CA ASP A 128 -18.14 -5.27 3.85
C ASP A 128 -18.23 -3.75 4.13
N LYS A 129 -19.13 -3.36 5.03
CA LYS A 129 -19.30 -1.95 5.45
C LYS A 129 -18.06 -1.36 6.14
N ASN A 130 -17.12 -2.20 6.59
CA ASN A 130 -15.89 -1.76 7.22
C ASN A 130 -14.77 -1.56 6.18
N GLY A 131 -15.04 -1.73 4.88
CA GLY A 131 -14.04 -1.66 3.83
C GLY A 131 -13.14 -2.89 3.74
N LEU A 132 -13.50 -4.01 4.37
CA LEU A 132 -12.76 -5.27 4.28
C LEU A 132 -13.17 -6.01 3.00
N PHE A 133 -12.32 -5.93 1.99
CA PHE A 133 -12.48 -6.67 0.74
C PHE A 133 -12.04 -8.12 0.93
N THR A 134 -12.84 -9.05 0.44
CA THR A 134 -12.54 -10.49 0.38
C THR A 134 -12.53 -10.92 -1.09
N ALA A 135 -11.35 -11.29 -1.58
CA ALA A 135 -11.16 -11.78 -2.93
C ALA A 135 -11.79 -13.16 -3.11
N ASN A 136 -12.41 -13.41 -4.27
CA ASN A 136 -12.90 -14.73 -4.61
C ASN A 136 -11.74 -15.68 -5.02
N ALA A 137 -12.09 -16.93 -5.30
CA ALA A 137 -11.11 -17.95 -5.71
C ALA A 137 -10.65 -17.83 -7.18
N LYS A 138 -11.30 -16.98 -7.99
CA LYS A 138 -11.01 -16.85 -9.43
C LYS A 138 -10.12 -15.64 -9.66
N SER A 139 -9.21 -15.73 -10.62
CA SER A 139 -8.46 -14.54 -11.05
C SER A 139 -9.35 -13.59 -11.82
N GLY A 140 -9.21 -12.28 -11.61
CA GLY A 140 -10.02 -11.28 -12.31
C GLY A 140 -9.57 -9.85 -12.01
N THR A 141 -10.13 -8.90 -12.75
CA THR A 141 -9.87 -7.46 -12.57
C THR A 141 -11.20 -6.76 -12.38
N GLY A 142 -11.27 -5.89 -11.38
CA GLY A 142 -12.46 -5.11 -11.05
C GLY A 142 -12.09 -3.84 -10.29
N GLU A 143 -13.10 -3.20 -9.73
CA GLU A 143 -12.90 -1.99 -8.92
C GLU A 143 -13.59 -2.12 -7.56
N VAL A 144 -12.92 -1.60 -6.54
CA VAL A 144 -13.53 -1.33 -5.23
C VAL A 144 -13.87 0.15 -5.18
N THR A 145 -15.09 0.47 -4.79
CA THR A 145 -15.61 1.84 -4.73
C THR A 145 -16.14 2.15 -3.34
N ALA A 146 -15.80 3.34 -2.82
CA ALA A 146 -16.43 3.95 -1.66
C ALA A 146 -17.17 5.23 -2.08
N THR A 147 -18.43 5.35 -1.67
CA THR A 147 -19.29 6.50 -1.94
C THR A 147 -19.71 7.15 -0.63
N LEU A 148 -19.57 8.47 -0.52
CA LEU A 148 -20.03 9.26 0.62
C LEU A 148 -20.72 10.53 0.13
N GLY A 149 -22.05 10.57 0.26
CA GLY A 149 -22.85 11.64 -0.31
C GLY A 149 -22.64 11.74 -1.83
N ALA A 150 -22.25 12.91 -2.32
CA ALA A 150 -21.93 13.13 -3.73
C ALA A 150 -20.49 12.70 -4.12
N ASN A 151 -19.63 12.42 -3.13
CA ASN A 151 -18.24 12.07 -3.38
C ASN A 151 -18.09 10.56 -3.61
N LYS A 152 -17.27 10.20 -4.59
CA LYS A 152 -16.98 8.80 -4.94
C LYS A 152 -15.50 8.63 -5.23
N VAL A 153 -14.91 7.58 -4.67
CA VAL A 153 -13.54 7.15 -4.97
C VAL A 153 -13.53 5.68 -5.34
N SER A 154 -12.73 5.33 -6.34
CA SER A 154 -12.59 3.96 -6.82
C SER A 154 -11.11 3.61 -6.98
N ILE A 155 -10.77 2.34 -6.73
CA ILE A 155 -9.45 1.79 -6.95
C ILE A 155 -9.54 0.48 -7.72
N LYS A 156 -8.65 0.31 -8.70
CA LYS A 156 -8.56 -0.92 -9.47
C LYS A 156 -7.95 -2.03 -8.62
N VAL A 157 -8.61 -3.17 -8.60
CA VAL A 157 -8.19 -4.36 -7.86
C VAL A 157 -8.02 -5.53 -8.82
N ILE A 158 -6.88 -6.19 -8.73
CA ILE A 158 -6.54 -7.39 -9.48
C ILE A 158 -6.48 -8.55 -8.50
N VAL A 159 -7.33 -9.55 -8.72
CA VAL A 159 -7.37 -10.77 -7.91
C VAL A 159 -6.64 -11.90 -8.61
N GLY A 160 -5.83 -12.64 -7.85
CA GLY A 160 -5.21 -13.87 -8.33
C GLY A 160 -4.32 -13.63 -9.54
N LEU A 161 -3.53 -12.55 -9.52
CA LEU A 161 -2.57 -12.25 -10.57
C LEU A 161 -1.65 -13.47 -10.73
N LYS A 162 -1.76 -14.17 -11.86
CA LYS A 162 -0.89 -15.30 -12.16
C LYS A 162 0.47 -14.75 -12.56
N GLU A 163 1.43 -14.85 -11.65
CA GLU A 163 2.83 -14.65 -11.99
C GLU A 163 3.22 -15.63 -13.09
N LYS A 164 3.81 -15.11 -14.16
CA LYS A 164 4.41 -15.92 -15.20
C LYS A 164 5.91 -15.79 -15.09
N VAL A 165 6.56 -16.90 -14.75
CA VAL A 165 8.03 -16.98 -14.74
C VAL A 165 8.53 -16.75 -16.16
N MET A 166 9.28 -15.66 -16.35
CA MET A 166 9.94 -15.34 -17.62
C MET A 166 11.12 -16.27 -17.88
N ASP A 167 11.98 -16.42 -16.87
CA ASP A 167 13.08 -17.39 -16.83
C ASP A 167 13.40 -17.70 -15.36
N ASN A 168 13.61 -18.98 -15.03
CA ASN A 168 14.05 -19.43 -13.71
C ASN A 168 15.49 -19.95 -13.71
N PHE A 169 16.21 -19.87 -14.85
CA PHE A 169 17.61 -20.28 -15.01
C PHE A 169 17.91 -21.78 -14.79
N GLU A 170 16.92 -22.58 -14.41
CA GLU A 170 17.06 -24.03 -14.18
C GLU A 170 17.42 -24.81 -15.45
N HIS A 171 17.32 -24.19 -16.61
CA HIS A 171 17.78 -24.77 -17.87
C HIS A 171 19.31 -24.91 -17.95
N ASN A 172 20.07 -24.25 -17.06
CA ASN A 172 21.54 -24.27 -16.96
C ASN A 172 22.28 -24.16 -18.31
N ASP A 173 21.89 -23.16 -19.12
CA ASP A 173 22.37 -22.99 -20.49
C ASP A 173 22.62 -21.51 -20.80
N ILE A 174 23.86 -21.06 -20.60
CA ILE A 174 24.26 -19.68 -20.88
C ILE A 174 24.11 -19.31 -22.37
N ALA A 175 24.07 -20.29 -23.29
CA ALA A 175 23.92 -20.02 -24.71
C ALA A 175 22.55 -19.42 -25.04
N ARG A 176 21.55 -19.56 -24.16
CA ARG A 176 20.25 -18.89 -24.26
C ARG A 176 20.30 -17.38 -24.13
N TYR A 177 21.42 -16.82 -23.70
CA TYR A 177 21.58 -15.38 -23.52
C TYR A 177 22.61 -14.83 -24.50
N LYS A 178 22.37 -13.61 -25.00
CA LYS A 178 23.39 -12.86 -25.71
C LYS A 178 24.51 -12.52 -24.72
N PRO A 179 25.76 -12.44 -25.19
CA PRO A 179 26.84 -11.90 -24.38
C PRO A 179 26.40 -10.58 -23.76
N ILE A 180 26.70 -10.39 -22.48
CA ILE A 180 26.43 -9.12 -21.81
C ILE A 180 27.26 -8.07 -22.54
N SER A 181 26.57 -7.11 -23.15
CA SER A 181 27.19 -5.97 -23.84
C SER A 181 26.84 -4.70 -23.07
N GLY A 182 27.85 -3.92 -22.72
CA GLY A 182 27.73 -2.71 -21.91
C GLY A 182 29.05 -1.95 -21.83
N TYR A 183 29.01 -0.72 -21.30
CA TYR A 183 30.17 0.18 -21.21
C TYR A 183 31.28 -0.30 -20.25
N VAL A 184 30.96 -1.24 -19.35
CA VAL A 184 31.83 -1.66 -18.22
C VAL A 184 32.37 -3.08 -18.45
N GLY A 185 32.15 -3.63 -19.66
CA GLY A 185 32.31 -5.05 -19.87
C GLY A 185 31.41 -5.85 -18.91
N GLY A 186 31.46 -7.17 -19.02
CA GLY A 186 30.75 -8.03 -18.08
C GLY A 186 30.66 -9.46 -18.58
N HIS A 187 30.79 -10.40 -17.64
CA HIS A 187 30.62 -11.81 -17.91
C HIS A 187 29.32 -12.29 -17.29
N GLY A 188 28.46 -12.88 -18.13
CA GLY A 188 27.24 -13.55 -17.68
C GLY A 188 27.46 -15.04 -17.64
N GLU A 189 27.06 -15.69 -16.55
CA GLU A 189 27.05 -17.13 -16.41
C GLU A 189 25.78 -17.61 -15.71
N ILE A 190 25.45 -18.88 -15.89
CA ILE A 190 24.47 -19.55 -15.02
C ILE A 190 25.25 -20.14 -13.86
N SER A 191 24.86 -19.79 -12.63
CA SER A 191 25.57 -20.15 -11.42
C SER A 191 24.62 -20.79 -10.42
N SER A 192 25.16 -21.67 -9.58
CA SER A 192 24.46 -22.25 -8.42
C SER A 192 24.92 -21.65 -7.09
N GLU A 193 25.79 -20.63 -7.11
CA GLU A 193 26.33 -19.99 -5.90
C GLU A 193 25.25 -19.32 -5.05
N GLN A 194 24.26 -18.71 -5.70
CA GLN A 194 23.16 -17.99 -5.07
C GLN A 194 21.90 -18.20 -5.91
N ALA A 195 20.91 -18.91 -5.38
CA ALA A 195 19.62 -19.08 -6.03
C ALA A 195 18.50 -18.72 -5.06
N LYS A 196 17.60 -17.83 -5.50
CA LYS A 196 16.41 -17.48 -4.70
C LYS A 196 15.41 -18.64 -4.65
N SER A 197 15.31 -19.38 -5.75
CA SER A 197 14.48 -20.57 -5.92
C SER A 197 15.19 -21.51 -6.90
N GLY A 198 14.96 -22.82 -6.77
CA GLY A 198 15.65 -23.81 -7.59
C GLY A 198 17.14 -23.95 -7.25
N THR A 199 17.93 -24.33 -8.24
CA THR A 199 19.36 -24.61 -8.12
C THR A 199 20.21 -23.49 -8.72
N TYR A 200 19.70 -22.81 -9.75
CA TYR A 200 20.49 -21.94 -10.61
C TYR A 200 19.95 -20.50 -10.63
N SER A 201 20.85 -19.56 -10.92
CA SER A 201 20.55 -18.16 -11.19
C SER A 201 21.46 -17.61 -12.29
N PHE A 202 21.13 -16.44 -12.81
CA PHE A 202 22.02 -15.71 -13.69
C PHE A 202 22.96 -14.81 -12.87
N LYS A 203 24.26 -15.06 -12.97
CA LYS A 203 25.31 -14.28 -12.31
C LYS A 203 25.95 -13.34 -13.33
N ILE A 204 26.10 -12.08 -12.90
CA ILE A 204 26.81 -11.04 -13.67
C ILE A 204 28.06 -10.68 -12.90
N SER A 205 29.21 -10.90 -13.52
CA SER A 205 30.49 -10.35 -13.07
C SER A 205 30.77 -9.07 -13.87
N TYR A 206 31.19 -8.01 -13.20
CA TYR A 206 31.55 -6.72 -13.79
C TYR A 206 32.97 -6.34 -13.36
N ASP A 207 33.66 -5.54 -14.18
CA ASP A 207 34.98 -5.00 -13.86
C ASP A 207 34.89 -3.48 -13.81
N TYR A 208 35.17 -2.90 -12.64
CA TYR A 208 35.10 -1.46 -12.43
C TYR A 208 36.39 -0.73 -12.83
N ASP A 209 37.49 -1.44 -13.11
CA ASP A 209 38.78 -0.82 -13.40
C ASP A 209 38.78 -0.12 -14.79
N GLU A 210 37.89 -0.53 -15.71
CA GLU A 210 37.67 0.14 -17.00
C GLU A 210 36.73 1.36 -16.93
N LEU A 211 36.19 1.68 -15.75
CA LEU A 211 35.20 2.73 -15.55
C LEU A 211 35.85 4.14 -15.50
N ASP A 212 36.51 4.51 -16.59
CA ASP A 212 37.03 5.85 -16.81
C ASP A 212 35.88 6.88 -16.83
N LYS A 213 36.18 8.07 -16.31
CA LYS A 213 35.30 9.15 -15.80
C LYS A 213 34.33 9.76 -16.82
N ARG A 214 34.13 9.14 -17.98
CA ARG A 214 33.31 9.61 -19.11
C ARG A 214 31.80 9.37 -18.94
N TYR A 215 31.37 8.46 -18.06
CA TYR A 215 29.96 8.01 -18.01
C TYR A 215 29.27 8.06 -16.63
N ASN A 216 29.78 8.86 -15.68
CA ASN A 216 29.14 9.09 -14.37
C ASN A 216 28.71 7.81 -13.61
N GLY A 217 29.52 6.74 -13.64
CA GLY A 217 29.24 5.54 -12.85
C GLY A 217 28.09 4.66 -13.36
N ARG A 218 27.62 4.82 -14.61
CA ARG A 218 26.52 4.01 -15.15
C ARG A 218 27.00 2.78 -15.92
N SER A 219 26.79 1.60 -15.34
CA SER A 219 26.88 0.32 -16.06
C SER A 219 25.52 -0.03 -16.67
N ILE A 220 25.45 -0.22 -17.99
CA ILE A 220 24.26 -0.77 -18.67
C ILE A 220 24.61 -2.19 -19.12
N SER A 221 24.14 -3.17 -18.37
CA SER A 221 24.26 -4.59 -18.74
C SER A 221 22.86 -5.09 -19.10
N ALA A 222 22.67 -5.53 -20.35
CA ALA A 222 21.39 -6.05 -20.81
C ALA A 222 21.42 -7.59 -20.83
N LEU A 223 20.54 -8.23 -20.06
CA LEU A 223 20.22 -9.65 -20.23
C LEU A 223 19.27 -9.79 -21.42
N LEU A 224 19.76 -10.32 -22.54
CA LEU A 224 18.95 -10.53 -23.74
C LEU A 224 18.85 -12.01 -24.05
N LEU A 225 17.64 -12.56 -24.04
CA LEU A 225 17.38 -13.93 -24.48
C LEU A 225 17.62 -14.06 -25.99
N LYS A 226 18.45 -15.04 -26.40
CA LYS A 226 18.56 -15.52 -27.78
C LYS A 226 17.30 -16.33 -28.10
N THR A 227 16.30 -15.69 -28.66
CA THR A 227 15.14 -16.41 -29.18
C THR A 227 15.59 -17.30 -30.34
N LYS A 228 15.57 -18.63 -30.18
CA LYS A 228 15.85 -19.54 -31.31
C LYS A 228 14.67 -19.70 -32.28
N THR A 229 13.53 -19.07 -31.98
CA THR A 229 12.37 -18.93 -32.86
C THR A 229 11.51 -17.76 -32.38
N GLU A 230 11.11 -16.87 -33.29
CA GLU A 230 10.34 -15.63 -33.10
C GLU A 230 8.92 -15.78 -32.49
N ARG A 231 8.61 -16.87 -31.77
CA ARG A 231 7.23 -17.17 -31.32
C ARG A 231 6.99 -17.22 -29.81
N HIS A 232 8.04 -17.14 -28.98
CA HIS A 232 7.81 -17.17 -27.54
C HIS A 232 7.70 -15.80 -26.90
N LEU A 233 8.31 -14.73 -27.44
CA LEU A 233 8.17 -13.37 -26.91
C LEU A 233 6.96 -12.59 -27.45
N SER A 234 6.41 -12.96 -28.61
CA SER A 234 5.24 -12.30 -29.22
C SER A 234 3.95 -12.43 -28.41
N ASN A 235 3.90 -13.39 -27.47
CA ASN A 235 2.79 -13.55 -26.53
C ASN A 235 3.07 -12.90 -25.17
N TYR A 236 4.22 -12.23 -25.02
CA TYR A 236 4.54 -11.37 -23.88
C TYR A 236 4.35 -9.91 -24.30
N THR A 237 3.13 -9.55 -24.69
CA THR A 237 2.63 -8.21 -24.39
C THR A 237 2.48 -8.14 -22.87
N THR A 238 3.56 -7.83 -22.17
CA THR A 238 3.48 -7.50 -20.75
C THR A 238 2.78 -6.15 -20.65
N ASN A 239 1.45 -6.17 -20.64
CA ASN A 239 0.66 -5.12 -20.01
C ASN A 239 0.82 -5.15 -18.47
N SER A 240 1.71 -6.00 -17.93
CA SER A 240 2.04 -6.01 -16.50
C SER A 240 2.95 -4.81 -16.19
N SER A 241 2.42 -3.93 -15.35
CA SER A 241 3.04 -2.72 -14.81
C SER A 241 4.27 -2.98 -13.95
N GLU A 242 4.58 -4.24 -13.60
CA GLU A 242 5.66 -4.59 -12.67
C GLU A 242 6.42 -5.84 -13.13
N ASN A 243 7.73 -5.70 -13.33
CA ASN A 243 8.65 -6.82 -13.55
C ASN A 243 9.52 -6.94 -12.31
N LEU A 244 9.40 -8.05 -11.58
CA LEU A 244 10.14 -8.30 -10.36
C LEU A 244 11.32 -9.23 -10.64
N ALA A 245 12.51 -8.85 -10.15
CA ALA A 245 13.71 -9.66 -10.15
C ALA A 245 14.32 -9.63 -8.75
N TRP A 246 14.63 -10.80 -8.20
CA TRP A 246 15.42 -10.91 -6.98
C TRP A 246 16.89 -10.74 -7.34
N VAL A 247 17.57 -9.84 -6.63
CA VAL A 247 18.99 -9.54 -6.87
C VAL A 247 19.76 -9.74 -5.58
N TYR A 248 20.82 -10.52 -5.66
CA TYR A 248 21.83 -10.64 -4.62
C TYR A 248 23.07 -9.85 -5.06
N GLY A 249 23.51 -8.91 -4.23
CA GLY A 249 24.70 -8.08 -4.48
C GLY A 249 25.82 -8.41 -3.50
N ASP A 250 27.06 -8.19 -3.92
CA ASP A 250 28.27 -8.29 -3.09
C ASP A 250 28.50 -7.06 -2.18
N GLY A 251 27.63 -6.06 -2.28
CA GLY A 251 27.72 -4.79 -1.54
C GLY A 251 28.72 -3.77 -2.10
N GLN A 252 29.39 -4.05 -3.22
CA GLN A 252 30.39 -3.16 -3.82
C GLN A 252 29.78 -2.20 -4.87
N THR A 253 28.62 -2.55 -5.42
CA THR A 253 27.90 -1.70 -6.38
C THR A 253 26.96 -0.71 -5.67
N PRO A 254 27.00 0.60 -5.99
CA PRO A 254 26.20 1.60 -5.28
C PRO A 254 24.70 1.56 -5.63
N TRP A 255 24.31 1.09 -6.82
CA TRP A 255 22.90 0.91 -7.19
C TRP A 255 22.76 0.03 -8.45
N LEU A 256 21.65 -0.71 -8.54
CA LEU A 256 21.25 -1.45 -9.76
C LEU A 256 19.90 -0.91 -10.26
N ARG A 257 19.76 -0.73 -11.58
CA ARG A 257 18.47 -0.42 -12.23
C ARG A 257 18.19 -1.45 -13.32
N PRO A 258 17.43 -2.52 -13.04
CA PRO A 258 17.05 -3.48 -14.06
C PRO A 258 16.09 -2.83 -15.06
N ARG A 259 16.29 -3.09 -16.35
CA ARG A 259 15.33 -2.76 -17.40
C ARG A 259 15.05 -4.02 -18.21
N LEU A 260 13.81 -4.51 -18.14
CA LEU A 260 13.35 -5.57 -19.02
C LEU A 260 12.87 -4.94 -20.32
N ALA A 261 13.45 -5.36 -21.45
CA ALA A 261 13.02 -4.93 -22.78
C ALA A 261 12.70 -6.18 -23.61
N VAL A 262 11.43 -6.34 -23.98
CA VAL A 262 11.03 -7.32 -24.98
C VAL A 262 11.22 -6.66 -26.33
N MET A 263 12.30 -7.03 -27.05
CA MET A 263 12.48 -6.60 -28.43
C MET A 263 11.70 -7.53 -29.35
N ALA A 264 10.55 -7.07 -29.85
CA ALA A 264 9.99 -7.61 -31.08
C ALA A 264 10.88 -7.17 -32.25
N ARG A 265 11.20 -8.09 -33.16
CA ARG A 265 11.67 -7.72 -34.50
C ARG A 265 10.47 -7.48 -35.40
#